data_AF-A0A165LJE1-F1
#
_entry.id   AF-A0A165LJE1-F1
#
_cell.length_a   1.000
_cell.length_b   1.000
_cell.length_c   1.000
_cell.angle_alpha   90.00
_cell.angle_beta   90.00
_cell.angle_gamma   90.00
#
_symmetry.space_group_name_H-M   'P 1'
#
loop_
_entity.id
_entity.type
_entity.pdbx_description
1 polymer ?
#
loop_
_entity_poly.entity_id
_entity_poly.type
_entity_poly.pdbx_seq_one_letter_code
_entity_poly.pdbx_strand_id
1 'polypeptide(L)'
;MFPAAQLADLGLTPATLVTHAFVTRYVTMAAYTALLWDIITQLPSEVERVWLRRGSVARTIYLINRYATLLCLTLQVYGFSALATGSSPNDAFCRSALSLNLVVGTLSLGVGNYLVLLKVWALWDHAPWVVRATTIGWAAAYAATMLIVALTIGHLWTAMISLVPVNFHFCAITSKPDLIRGIWASPLAFEVLVFVFTIWNAADRPRKQGVSMLHMLGQDGVIFFLVRSILRVFNLIATIALPTSLTFIGSSVIWAANTITLGRLIMHWQAALDAQVAHGILGGRGIEHRSEHLQQAYELKTVVVKREVIKHTSVYGTEAVSDVVVR
;
A
#
# COMPACT_ATOMS: atom_id res chain seq x y z
N MET A 1 -23.61 13.51 28.60
CA MET A 1 -24.46 12.32 28.39
C MET A 1 -24.95 12.43 26.96
N PHE A 2 -24.50 11.57 26.03
CA PHE A 2 -25.08 11.54 24.68
C PHE A 2 -26.60 11.36 24.85
N PRO A 3 -27.44 12.18 24.20
CA PRO A 3 -28.86 11.91 24.22
C PRO A 3 -29.07 10.52 23.62
N ALA A 4 -29.81 9.66 24.30
CA ALA A 4 -30.15 8.31 23.84
C ALA A 4 -30.69 8.26 22.39
N ALA A 5 -31.19 9.40 21.89
CA ALA A 5 -31.60 9.62 20.51
C ALA A 5 -30.50 9.35 19.46
N GLN A 6 -29.24 9.74 19.70
CA GLN A 6 -28.16 9.48 18.72
C GLN A 6 -27.58 8.05 18.79
N LEU A 7 -27.75 7.36 19.92
CA LEU A 7 -27.43 5.93 20.04
C LEU A 7 -28.47 5.05 19.32
N ALA A 8 -29.73 5.50 19.29
CA ALA A 8 -30.80 4.84 18.56
C ALA A 8 -30.58 4.85 17.04
N ASP A 9 -30.02 5.94 16.48
CA ASP A 9 -29.69 6.05 15.05
C ASP A 9 -28.63 5.05 14.56
N LEU A 10 -27.78 4.53 15.48
CA LEU A 10 -26.78 3.51 15.18
C LEU A 10 -27.30 2.08 15.38
N GLY A 11 -28.51 1.89 15.92
CA GLY A 11 -29.10 0.56 16.18
C GLY A 11 -28.29 -0.33 17.13
N LEU A 12 -27.32 0.24 17.87
CA LEU A 12 -26.38 -0.49 18.71
C LEU A 12 -26.60 -0.14 20.17
N THR A 13 -26.62 -1.14 21.04
CA THR A 13 -26.59 -0.90 22.49
C THR A 13 -25.26 -0.24 22.89
N PRO A 14 -25.22 0.57 23.96
CA PRO A 14 -23.98 1.15 24.47
C PRO A 14 -22.89 0.10 24.75
N ALA A 15 -23.29 -1.09 25.21
CA ALA A 15 -22.38 -2.21 25.45
C ALA A 15 -21.70 -2.67 24.15
N THR A 16 -22.47 -2.84 23.07
CA THR A 16 -21.95 -3.26 21.76
C THR A 16 -20.98 -2.23 21.18
N LEU A 17 -21.27 -0.94 21.32
CA LEU A 17 -20.38 0.13 20.86
C LEU A 17 -19.02 0.09 21.58
N VAL A 18 -19.04 -0.09 22.90
CA VAL A 18 -17.83 -0.22 23.72
C VAL A 18 -17.03 -1.46 23.30
N THR A 19 -17.69 -2.60 23.09
CA THR A 19 -17.03 -3.82 22.59
C THR A 19 -16.36 -3.57 21.24
N HIS A 20 -17.05 -2.93 20.28
CA HIS A 20 -16.48 -2.63 18.97
C HIS A 20 -15.26 -1.70 19.07
N ALA A 21 -15.32 -0.69 19.94
CA ALA A 21 -14.20 0.21 20.17
C ALA A 21 -12.97 -0.53 20.75
N PHE A 22 -13.18 -1.44 21.71
CA PHE A 22 -12.10 -2.28 22.23
C PHE A 22 -11.50 -3.20 21.17
N VAL A 23 -12.34 -3.86 20.37
CA VAL A 23 -11.87 -4.72 19.27
C VAL A 23 -11.00 -3.91 18.30
N THR A 24 -11.48 -2.76 17.83
CA THR A 24 -10.71 -1.89 16.92
C THR A 24 -9.40 -1.44 17.55
N ARG A 25 -9.40 -1.07 18.84
CA ARG A 25 -8.20 -0.70 19.59
C ARG A 25 -7.17 -1.84 19.62
N TYR A 26 -7.57 -3.02 20.07
CA TYR A 26 -6.64 -4.14 20.23
C TYR A 26 -6.08 -4.63 18.90
N VAL A 27 -6.91 -4.71 17.85
CA VAL A 27 -6.45 -5.09 16.51
C VAL A 27 -5.46 -4.07 15.94
N THR A 28 -5.75 -2.77 16.11
CA THR A 28 -4.83 -1.70 15.67
C THR A 28 -3.51 -1.76 16.42
N MET A 29 -3.56 -1.96 17.75
CA MET A 29 -2.36 -2.10 18.58
C MET A 29 -1.54 -3.34 18.18
N ALA A 30 -2.19 -4.48 17.93
CA ALA A 30 -1.48 -5.69 17.50
C ALA A 30 -0.75 -5.48 16.15
N ALA A 31 -1.42 -4.86 15.17
CA ALA A 31 -0.81 -4.52 13.89
C ALA A 31 0.37 -3.54 14.05
N TYR A 32 0.20 -2.52 14.90
CA TYR A 32 1.25 -1.55 15.22
C TYR A 32 2.47 -2.19 15.90
N THR A 33 2.24 -3.04 16.92
CA THR A 33 3.31 -3.76 17.63
C THR A 33 4.06 -4.69 16.68
N ALA A 34 3.37 -5.39 15.78
CA ALA A 34 4.02 -6.23 14.77
C ALA A 34 4.91 -5.41 13.83
N LEU A 35 4.46 -4.23 13.39
CA LEU A 35 5.27 -3.34 12.56
C LEU A 35 6.48 -2.78 13.33
N LEU A 36 6.29 -2.33 14.57
CA LEU A 36 7.37 -1.83 15.41
C LEU A 36 8.44 -2.90 15.63
N TRP A 37 8.02 -4.12 15.98
CA TRP A 37 8.91 -5.26 16.15
C TRP A 37 9.73 -5.53 14.88
N ASP A 38 9.08 -5.50 13.72
CA ASP A 38 9.75 -5.69 12.44
C ASP A 38 10.77 -4.59 12.12
N ILE A 39 10.45 -3.32 12.44
CA ILE A 39 11.37 -2.19 12.27
C ILE A 39 12.59 -2.36 13.17
N ILE A 40 12.39 -2.62 14.46
CA ILE A 40 13.48 -2.75 15.43
C ILE A 40 14.41 -3.90 15.06
N THR A 41 13.85 -5.05 14.70
CA THR A 41 14.65 -6.25 14.36
C THR A 41 15.42 -6.11 13.05
N GLN A 42 14.91 -5.32 12.09
CA GLN A 42 15.59 -5.09 10.82
C GLN A 42 16.54 -3.89 10.83
N LEU A 43 16.46 -3.01 11.83
CA LEU A 43 17.21 -1.75 11.85
C LEU A 43 18.72 -1.92 11.62
N PRO A 44 19.44 -2.88 12.24
CA PRO A 44 20.88 -3.01 12.01
C PRO A 44 21.23 -3.30 10.54
N SER A 45 20.51 -4.25 9.94
CA SER A 45 20.70 -4.60 8.54
C SER A 45 20.22 -3.49 7.60
N GLU A 46 19.16 -2.77 7.97
CA GLU A 46 18.64 -1.64 7.18
C GLU A 46 19.65 -0.49 7.14
N VAL A 47 20.29 -0.16 8.26
CA VAL A 47 21.35 0.85 8.30
C VAL A 47 22.48 0.47 7.35
N GLU A 48 22.95 -0.77 7.42
CA GLU A 48 24.04 -1.27 6.58
C GLU A 48 23.68 -1.27 5.08
N ARG A 49 22.51 -1.82 4.72
CA ARG A 49 22.17 -2.12 3.33
C ARG A 49 21.37 -1.03 2.63
N VAL A 50 20.71 -0.16 3.38
CA VAL A 50 19.85 0.90 2.83
C VAL A 50 20.41 2.28 3.13
N TRP A 51 20.84 2.54 4.36
CA TRP A 51 21.25 3.90 4.75
C TRP A 51 22.65 4.26 4.29
N LEU A 52 23.60 3.33 4.42
CA LEU A 52 25.01 3.57 4.07
C LEU A 52 25.29 3.46 2.56
N ARG A 53 24.39 2.87 1.76
CA ARG A 53 24.54 2.78 0.30
C ARG A 53 24.24 4.10 -0.40
N ARG A 54 24.90 4.36 -1.53
CA ARG A 54 24.67 5.56 -2.37
C ARG A 54 23.19 5.72 -2.73
N GLY A 55 22.71 6.96 -2.68
CA GLY A 55 21.28 7.28 -2.78
C GLY A 55 20.66 6.83 -4.11
N SER A 56 19.46 6.25 -4.04
CA SER A 56 18.62 5.93 -5.20
C SER A 56 17.16 6.27 -4.90
N VAL A 57 16.35 6.50 -5.95
CA VAL A 57 14.91 6.78 -5.79
C VAL A 57 14.20 5.64 -5.05
N ALA A 58 14.57 4.38 -5.34
CA ALA A 58 14.01 3.21 -4.67
C ALA A 58 14.29 3.19 -3.15
N ARG A 59 15.49 3.59 -2.73
CA ARG A 59 15.84 3.77 -1.31
C ARG A 59 14.91 4.79 -0.66
N THR A 60 14.75 5.95 -1.28
CA THR A 60 13.92 7.03 -0.72
C THR A 60 12.46 6.59 -0.60
N ILE A 61 11.90 5.99 -1.65
CA ILE A 61 10.52 5.48 -1.63
C ILE A 61 10.33 4.44 -0.52
N TYR A 62 11.30 3.52 -0.36
CA TYR A 62 11.25 2.50 0.68
C TYR A 62 11.24 3.10 2.09
N LEU A 63 12.18 4.00 2.40
CA LEU A 63 12.28 4.64 3.71
C LEU A 63 11.04 5.49 4.00
N ILE A 64 10.57 6.29 3.03
CA ILE A 64 9.35 7.08 3.16
C ILE A 64 8.17 6.15 3.45
N ASN A 65 7.99 5.09 2.67
CA ASN A 65 6.88 4.16 2.86
C ASN A 65 6.89 3.55 4.28
N ARG A 66 8.06 3.10 4.74
CA ARG A 66 8.21 2.43 6.04
C ARG A 66 7.91 3.36 7.20
N TYR A 67 8.55 4.53 7.23
CA TYR A 67 8.39 5.46 8.35
C TYR A 67 7.09 6.26 8.29
N ALA A 68 6.55 6.54 7.10
CA ALA A 68 5.22 7.13 6.98
C ALA A 68 4.13 6.16 7.46
N THR A 69 4.28 4.85 7.19
CA THR A 69 3.37 3.83 7.76
C THR A 69 3.47 3.83 9.29
N LEU A 70 4.68 3.84 9.85
CA LEU A 70 4.88 3.88 11.30
C LEU A 70 4.21 5.11 11.92
N LEU A 71 4.41 6.29 11.34
CA LEU A 71 3.80 7.53 11.80
C LEU A 71 2.27 7.45 11.74
N CYS A 72 1.70 7.04 10.61
CA CYS A 72 0.25 6.97 10.45
C CYS A 72 -0.42 5.98 11.39
N LEU A 73 0.18 4.79 11.58
CA LEU A 73 -0.33 3.82 12.56
C LEU A 73 -0.15 4.30 14.00
N THR A 74 0.90 5.07 14.31
CA THR A 74 1.04 5.71 15.63
C THR A 74 -0.10 6.71 15.88
N LEU A 75 -0.42 7.56 14.90
CA LEU A 75 -1.56 8.48 14.98
C LEU A 75 -2.90 7.74 15.11
N GLN A 76 -3.03 6.59 14.44
CA GLN A 76 -4.22 5.75 14.51
C GLN A 76 -4.37 5.11 15.90
N VAL A 77 -3.29 4.56 16.47
CA VAL A 77 -3.27 4.08 17.85
C VAL A 77 -3.62 5.21 18.80
N TYR A 78 -3.00 6.39 18.66
CA TYR A 78 -3.31 7.55 19.50
C TYR A 78 -4.82 7.90 19.44
N GLY A 79 -5.40 7.98 18.24
CA GLY A 79 -6.82 8.30 18.05
C GLY A 79 -7.81 7.24 18.55
N PHE A 80 -7.42 5.96 18.61
CA PHE A 80 -8.26 4.87 19.12
C PHE A 80 -7.96 4.49 20.57
N SER A 81 -6.89 5.04 21.15
CA SER A 81 -6.46 4.75 22.50
C SER A 81 -6.98 5.79 23.50
N ALA A 82 -7.24 5.35 24.72
CA ALA A 82 -7.54 6.24 25.83
C ALA A 82 -6.27 6.86 26.44
N LEU A 83 -5.13 6.85 25.72
CA LEU A 83 -3.89 7.49 26.19
C LEU A 83 -3.97 9.02 26.10
N ALA A 84 -4.86 9.56 25.28
CA ALA A 84 -5.05 11.00 25.19
C ALA A 84 -5.75 11.52 26.45
N THR A 85 -5.24 12.61 27.00
CA THR A 85 -5.78 13.27 28.20
C THR A 85 -6.42 14.61 27.84
N GLY A 86 -7.38 15.07 28.65
CA GLY A 86 -7.98 16.38 28.49
C GLY A 86 -8.89 16.49 27.27
N SER A 87 -8.64 17.45 26.37
CA SER A 87 -9.48 17.72 25.20
C SER A 87 -9.06 16.98 23.92
N SER A 88 -8.10 16.05 24.02
CA SER A 88 -7.58 15.28 22.88
C SER A 88 -8.07 13.82 22.91
N PRO A 89 -8.31 13.15 21.76
CA PRO A 89 -8.31 13.70 20.40
C PRO A 89 -9.48 14.66 20.20
N ASN A 90 -9.31 15.72 19.42
CA ASN A 90 -10.42 16.59 18.98
C ASN A 90 -10.89 16.23 17.57
N ASP A 91 -12.01 16.80 17.12
CA ASP A 91 -12.56 16.49 15.79
C ASP A 91 -11.58 16.79 14.65
N ALA A 92 -10.84 17.89 14.75
CA ALA A 92 -9.84 18.28 13.75
C ALA A 92 -8.73 17.24 13.63
N PHE A 93 -8.25 16.70 14.77
CA PHE A 93 -7.29 15.61 14.81
C PHE A 93 -7.88 14.36 14.15
N CYS A 94 -9.08 13.93 14.55
CA CYS A 94 -9.70 12.71 14.00
C CYS A 94 -9.86 12.78 12.48
N ARG A 95 -10.33 13.92 11.95
CA ARG A 95 -10.49 14.16 10.50
C ARG A 95 -9.16 14.15 9.75
N SER A 96 -8.16 14.86 10.29
CA SER A 96 -6.83 14.95 9.68
C SER A 96 -6.10 13.61 9.71
N ALA A 97 -6.13 12.92 10.85
CA ALA A 97 -5.52 11.61 11.02
C ALA A 97 -6.15 10.58 10.07
N LEU A 98 -7.48 10.54 9.95
CA LEU A 98 -8.15 9.64 9.01
C LEU A 98 -7.75 9.95 7.56
N SER A 99 -7.79 11.22 7.17
CA SER A 99 -7.46 11.65 5.80
C SER A 99 -6.03 11.25 5.44
N LEU A 100 -5.08 11.49 6.35
CA LEU A 100 -3.69 11.07 6.19
C LEU A 100 -3.56 9.54 6.08
N ASN A 101 -4.26 8.79 6.93
CA ASN A 101 -4.25 7.33 6.89
C ASN A 101 -4.77 6.78 5.56
N LEU A 102 -5.87 7.33 5.02
CA LEU A 102 -6.43 6.89 3.74
C LEU A 102 -5.49 7.20 2.57
N VAL A 103 -4.93 8.39 2.51
CA VAL A 103 -4.03 8.81 1.41
C VAL A 103 -2.71 8.04 1.47
N VAL A 104 -2.01 8.09 2.61
CA VAL A 104 -0.70 7.46 2.76
C VAL A 104 -0.83 5.94 2.70
N GLY A 105 -1.90 5.37 3.28
CA GLY A 105 -2.19 3.94 3.19
C GLY A 105 -2.39 3.48 1.76
N THR A 106 -3.16 4.23 0.96
CA THR A 106 -3.39 3.88 -0.45
C THR A 106 -2.10 3.98 -1.27
N LEU A 107 -1.28 5.01 -1.06
CA LEU A 107 0.04 5.12 -1.70
C LEU A 107 0.94 3.94 -1.33
N SER A 108 0.98 3.59 -0.04
CA SER A 108 1.80 2.50 0.49
C SER A 108 1.42 1.14 -0.08
N LEU A 109 0.13 0.85 -0.16
CA LEU A 109 -0.39 -0.35 -0.79
C LEU A 109 -0.11 -0.37 -2.29
N GLY A 110 -0.13 0.80 -2.95
CA GLY A 110 0.24 0.98 -4.35
C GLY A 110 1.67 0.60 -4.64
N VAL A 111 2.61 1.11 -3.85
CA VAL A 111 4.03 0.73 -3.93
C VAL A 111 4.19 -0.78 -3.73
N GLY A 112 3.55 -1.35 -2.72
CA GLY A 112 3.59 -2.80 -2.47
C GLY A 112 3.08 -3.63 -3.66
N ASN A 113 2.00 -3.19 -4.33
CA ASN A 113 1.47 -3.86 -5.51
C ASN A 113 2.35 -3.70 -6.75
N TYR A 114 2.97 -2.55 -6.94
CA TYR A 114 3.91 -2.36 -8.04
C TYR A 114 5.12 -3.29 -7.92
N LEU A 115 5.60 -3.53 -6.70
CA LEU A 115 6.73 -4.43 -6.46
C LEU A 115 6.39 -5.90 -6.71
N VAL A 116 5.13 -6.29 -6.50
CA VAL A 116 4.64 -7.61 -6.96
C VAL A 116 4.71 -7.69 -8.48
N LEU A 117 4.34 -6.63 -9.21
CA LEU A 117 4.41 -6.63 -10.68
C LEU A 117 5.82 -6.83 -11.18
N LEU A 118 6.85 -6.30 -10.52
CA LEU A 118 8.24 -6.55 -10.91
C LEU A 118 8.57 -8.04 -10.96
N LYS A 119 8.09 -8.80 -9.99
CA LYS A 119 8.29 -10.25 -9.94
C LYS A 119 7.52 -10.94 -11.05
N VAL A 120 6.30 -10.49 -11.33
CA VAL A 120 5.50 -10.99 -12.46
C VAL A 120 6.23 -10.70 -13.77
N TRP A 121 6.85 -9.53 -13.93
CA TRP A 121 7.61 -9.22 -15.13
C TRP A 121 8.83 -10.11 -15.29
N ALA A 122 9.55 -10.42 -14.21
CA ALA A 122 10.64 -11.39 -14.26
C ALA A 122 10.15 -12.79 -14.67
N LEU A 123 8.98 -13.21 -14.17
CA LEU A 123 8.35 -14.49 -14.52
C LEU A 123 7.90 -14.57 -16.00
N TRP A 124 7.64 -13.42 -16.63
CA TRP A 124 7.30 -13.29 -18.06
C TRP A 124 8.50 -12.89 -18.93
N ASP A 125 9.73 -13.09 -18.45
CA ASP A 125 10.98 -12.69 -19.11
C ASP A 125 10.96 -11.25 -19.65
N HIS A 126 10.30 -10.36 -18.91
CA HIS A 126 10.12 -8.94 -19.24
C HIS A 126 9.47 -8.67 -20.61
N ALA A 127 8.58 -9.55 -21.07
CA ALA A 127 7.81 -9.35 -22.30
C ALA A 127 7.18 -7.94 -22.33
N PRO A 128 7.46 -7.10 -23.35
CA PRO A 128 7.18 -5.66 -23.29
C PRO A 128 5.68 -5.36 -23.32
N TRP A 129 4.85 -6.28 -23.84
CA TRP A 129 3.40 -6.15 -23.82
C TRP A 129 2.84 -6.38 -22.40
N VAL A 130 3.38 -7.35 -21.65
CA VAL A 130 3.01 -7.63 -20.26
C VAL A 130 3.32 -6.44 -19.38
N VAL A 131 4.54 -5.92 -19.50
CA VAL A 131 5.00 -4.76 -18.72
C VAL A 131 4.08 -3.57 -18.98
N ARG A 132 3.81 -3.25 -20.25
CA ARG A 132 2.92 -2.12 -20.62
C ARG A 132 1.49 -2.33 -20.11
N ALA A 133 0.88 -3.48 -20.39
CA ALA A 133 -0.50 -3.76 -20.01
C ALA A 133 -0.70 -3.72 -18.49
N THR A 134 0.18 -4.37 -17.73
CA THR A 134 0.08 -4.41 -16.26
C THR A 134 0.43 -3.08 -15.60
N THR A 135 1.36 -2.29 -16.16
CA THR A 135 1.65 -0.93 -15.67
C THR A 135 0.47 0.00 -15.88
N ILE A 136 -0.14 -0.02 -17.07
CA ILE A 136 -1.34 0.80 -17.38
C ILE A 136 -2.49 0.37 -16.49
N GLY A 137 -2.73 -0.94 -16.34
CA GLY A 137 -3.76 -1.47 -15.45
C GLY A 137 -3.57 -1.05 -13.99
N TRP A 138 -2.33 -1.11 -13.49
CA TRP A 138 -2.00 -0.65 -12.14
C TRP A 138 -2.27 0.84 -11.97
N ALA A 139 -1.80 1.67 -12.92
CA ALA A 139 -1.98 3.11 -12.88
C ALA A 139 -3.47 3.48 -12.91
N ALA A 140 -4.26 2.84 -13.76
CA ALA A 140 -5.70 3.05 -13.85
C ALA A 140 -6.42 2.63 -12.55
N ALA A 141 -6.13 1.45 -12.02
CA ALA A 141 -6.73 0.95 -10.79
C ALA A 141 -6.41 1.85 -9.57
N TYR A 142 -5.17 2.30 -9.46
CA TYR A 142 -4.76 3.18 -8.36
C TYR A 142 -5.21 4.64 -8.53
N ALA A 143 -5.32 5.15 -9.76
CA ALA A 143 -5.95 6.44 -10.02
C ALA A 143 -7.44 6.42 -9.63
N ALA A 144 -8.16 5.37 -10.00
CA ALA A 144 -9.55 5.16 -9.59
C ALA A 144 -9.67 5.04 -8.07
N THR A 145 -8.78 4.28 -7.42
CA THR A 145 -8.77 4.14 -5.95
C THR A 145 -8.52 5.49 -5.26
N MET A 146 -7.57 6.30 -5.76
CA MET A 146 -7.29 7.63 -5.22
C MET A 146 -8.45 8.60 -5.39
N LEU A 147 -9.16 8.55 -6.52
CA LEU A 147 -10.37 9.31 -6.72
C LEU A 147 -11.44 8.92 -5.68
N ILE A 148 -11.66 7.62 -5.48
CA ILE A 148 -12.61 7.11 -4.48
C ILE A 148 -12.20 7.55 -3.07
N VAL A 149 -10.91 7.51 -2.74
CA VAL A 149 -10.37 8.00 -1.46
C VAL A 149 -10.67 9.49 -1.27
N ALA A 150 -10.40 10.32 -2.27
CA ALA A 150 -10.66 11.76 -2.20
C ALA A 150 -12.15 12.07 -1.96
N LEU A 151 -13.03 11.39 -2.70
CA LEU A 151 -14.49 11.51 -2.52
C LEU A 151 -14.94 11.00 -1.14
N THR A 152 -14.35 9.90 -0.67
CA THR A 152 -14.65 9.32 0.65
C THR A 152 -14.23 10.25 1.78
N ILE A 153 -13.07 10.92 1.67
CA ILE A 153 -12.62 11.93 2.65
C ILE A 153 -13.64 13.06 2.73
N GLY A 154 -14.16 13.55 1.59
CA GLY A 154 -15.20 14.57 1.58
C GLY A 154 -16.46 14.17 2.34
N HIS A 155 -16.94 12.93 2.16
CA HIS A 155 -18.11 12.42 2.88
C HIS A 155 -17.84 12.17 4.36
N LEU A 156 -16.64 11.68 4.70
CA LEU A 156 -16.28 11.36 6.08
C LEU A 156 -15.87 12.59 6.89
N TRP A 157 -15.63 13.74 6.25
CA TRP A 157 -15.18 14.96 6.94
C TRP A 157 -16.15 15.39 8.04
N THR A 158 -17.45 15.35 7.79
CA THR A 158 -18.48 15.70 8.78
C THR A 158 -18.90 14.50 9.64
N ALA A 159 -18.67 13.27 9.17
CA ALA A 159 -19.01 12.05 9.90
C ALA A 159 -17.95 11.63 10.93
N MET A 160 -16.73 12.16 10.83
CA MET A 160 -15.65 11.92 11.79
C MET A 160 -15.72 12.88 12.98
N ILE A 161 -15.86 12.30 14.17
CA ILE A 161 -16.01 13.00 15.44
C ILE A 161 -15.12 12.41 16.52
N SER A 162 -14.82 13.23 17.53
CA SER A 162 -14.26 12.81 18.79
C SER A 162 -15.36 12.47 19.81
N LEU A 163 -15.18 11.37 20.54
CA LEU A 163 -16.06 10.98 21.64
C LEU A 163 -15.62 11.55 23.00
N VAL A 164 -14.63 12.45 23.04
CA VAL A 164 -14.19 13.15 24.27
C VAL A 164 -15.35 13.85 25.02
N PRO A 165 -16.33 14.49 24.36
CA PRO A 165 -17.46 15.13 25.07
C PRO A 165 -18.31 14.18 25.94
N VAL A 166 -18.14 12.86 25.80
CA VAL A 166 -18.76 11.84 26.66
C VAL A 166 -17.76 11.04 27.48
N ASN A 167 -16.59 11.63 27.74
CA ASN A 167 -15.50 11.03 28.50
C ASN A 167 -14.96 9.74 27.87
N PHE A 168 -15.02 9.63 26.54
CA PHE A 168 -14.46 8.50 25.81
C PHE A 168 -13.46 9.00 24.77
N HIS A 169 -12.17 8.96 25.09
CA HIS A 169 -11.09 9.44 24.23
C HIS A 169 -10.88 8.50 23.04
N PHE A 170 -11.68 8.70 21.98
CA PHE A 170 -11.72 7.83 20.82
C PHE A 170 -12.24 8.59 19.59
N CYS A 171 -11.61 8.40 18.44
CA CYS A 171 -12.10 8.89 17.14
C CYS A 171 -13.10 7.90 16.55
N ALA A 172 -14.31 8.35 16.25
CA ALA A 172 -15.38 7.52 15.70
C ALA A 172 -16.01 8.12 14.45
N ILE A 173 -16.64 7.24 13.67
CA ILE A 173 -17.38 7.59 12.46
C ILE A 173 -18.85 7.36 12.74
N THR A 174 -19.68 8.34 12.41
CA THR A 174 -21.13 8.24 12.58
C THR A 174 -21.83 7.57 11.40
N SER A 175 -21.29 7.68 10.19
CA SER A 175 -21.87 7.09 8.98
C SER A 175 -20.82 6.48 8.03
N LYS A 176 -21.14 5.32 7.46
CA LYS A 176 -20.29 4.59 6.50
C LYS A 176 -20.75 4.88 5.07
N PRO A 177 -20.05 5.71 4.27
CA PRO A 177 -20.44 5.95 2.88
C PRO A 177 -20.16 4.70 2.02
N ASP A 178 -21.06 4.38 1.09
CA ASP A 178 -20.91 3.19 0.24
C ASP A 178 -19.67 3.21 -0.65
N LEU A 179 -19.16 4.40 -0.97
CA LEU A 179 -17.91 4.59 -1.71
C LEU A 179 -16.72 3.87 -1.07
N ILE A 180 -16.72 3.68 0.26
CA ILE A 180 -15.64 3.02 0.98
C ILE A 180 -15.40 1.57 0.52
N ARG A 181 -16.44 0.91 -0.02
CA ARG A 181 -16.34 -0.43 -0.60
C ARG A 181 -15.40 -0.43 -1.81
N GLY A 182 -15.44 0.65 -2.60
CA GLY A 182 -14.63 0.84 -3.80
C GLY A 182 -13.12 0.96 -3.52
N ILE A 183 -12.74 1.46 -2.35
CA ILE A 183 -11.32 1.57 -1.92
C ILE A 183 -10.64 0.20 -1.91
N TRP A 184 -11.38 -0.84 -1.53
CA TRP A 184 -10.87 -2.21 -1.43
C TRP A 184 -11.14 -3.03 -2.68
N ALA A 185 -12.29 -2.82 -3.32
CA ALA A 185 -12.70 -3.56 -4.51
C ALA A 185 -11.77 -3.27 -5.72
N SER A 186 -11.41 -2.00 -5.97
CA SER A 186 -10.61 -1.63 -7.14
C SER A 186 -9.20 -2.27 -7.13
N PRO A 187 -8.39 -2.15 -6.05
CA PRO A 187 -7.10 -2.83 -5.99
C PRO A 187 -7.21 -4.36 -6.01
N LEU A 188 -8.26 -4.92 -5.39
CA LEU A 188 -8.47 -6.37 -5.39
C LEU A 188 -8.76 -6.91 -6.79
N ALA A 189 -9.58 -6.22 -7.58
CA ALA A 189 -9.84 -6.60 -8.97
C ALA A 189 -8.55 -6.67 -9.78
N PHE A 190 -7.66 -5.68 -9.62
CA PHE A 190 -6.36 -5.69 -10.27
C PHE A 190 -5.47 -6.86 -9.79
N GLU A 191 -5.44 -7.13 -8.49
CA GLU A 191 -4.68 -8.27 -7.93
C GLU A 191 -5.17 -9.62 -8.47
N VAL A 192 -6.48 -9.81 -8.61
CA VAL A 192 -7.05 -11.04 -9.19
C VAL A 192 -6.63 -11.19 -10.65
N LEU A 193 -6.66 -10.12 -11.45
CA LEU A 193 -6.20 -10.15 -12.84
C LEU A 193 -4.73 -10.56 -12.93
N VAL A 194 -3.87 -9.96 -12.10
CA VAL A 194 -2.45 -10.29 -12.05
C VAL A 194 -2.21 -11.73 -11.60
N PHE A 195 -3.00 -12.22 -10.64
CA PHE A 195 -2.90 -13.60 -10.17
C PHE A 195 -3.26 -14.60 -11.27
N VAL A 196 -4.38 -14.38 -11.97
CA VAL A 196 -4.80 -15.20 -13.12
C VAL A 196 -3.72 -15.19 -14.20
N PHE A 197 -3.15 -14.02 -14.48
CA PHE A 197 -2.08 -13.87 -15.45
C PHE A 197 -0.80 -14.63 -15.05
N THR A 198 -0.49 -14.66 -13.75
CA THR A 198 0.64 -15.41 -13.19
C THR A 198 0.43 -16.93 -13.30
N ILE A 199 -0.77 -17.42 -13.00
CA ILE A 199 -1.14 -18.84 -13.14
C ILE A 199 -1.06 -19.26 -14.60
N TRP A 200 -1.57 -18.44 -15.52
CA TRP A 200 -1.55 -18.74 -16.94
C TRP A 200 -0.12 -18.97 -17.44
N ASN A 201 0.82 -18.07 -17.12
CA ASN A 201 2.23 -18.27 -17.47
C ASN A 201 2.82 -19.56 -16.89
N ALA A 202 2.45 -19.88 -15.64
CA ALA A 202 2.94 -21.08 -14.96
C ALA A 202 2.39 -22.37 -15.59
N ALA A 203 1.22 -22.31 -16.25
CA ALA A 203 0.64 -23.42 -17.00
C ALA A 203 1.25 -23.55 -18.41
N ASP A 204 1.58 -22.43 -19.05
CA ASP A 204 2.08 -22.38 -20.43
C ASP A 204 3.56 -22.77 -20.57
N ARG A 205 4.39 -22.53 -19.54
CA ARG A 205 5.83 -22.81 -19.61
C ARG A 205 6.15 -24.33 -19.54
N PRO A 206 6.91 -24.88 -20.50
CA PRO A 206 7.36 -26.28 -20.46
C PRO A 206 8.33 -26.49 -19.28
N ARG A 207 8.01 -27.44 -18.40
CA ARG A 207 8.77 -27.71 -17.18
C ARG A 207 10.04 -28.50 -17.47
N LYS A 208 11.19 -28.06 -16.95
CA LYS A 208 12.39 -28.91 -16.87
C LYS A 208 12.12 -30.02 -15.86
N GLN A 209 12.36 -31.28 -16.23
CA GLN A 209 12.18 -32.44 -15.36
C GLN A 209 13.03 -32.27 -14.08
N GLY A 210 12.42 -32.47 -12.90
CA GLY A 210 13.13 -32.57 -11.63
C GLY A 210 13.00 -31.40 -10.66
N VAL A 211 12.35 -30.30 -11.02
CA VAL A 211 12.13 -29.17 -10.10
C VAL A 211 10.66 -29.04 -9.71
N SER A 212 10.38 -29.20 -8.42
CA SER A 212 9.03 -29.04 -7.85
C SER A 212 8.55 -27.61 -8.03
N MET A 213 7.40 -27.45 -8.68
CA MET A 213 6.68 -26.18 -8.85
C MET A 213 6.49 -25.47 -7.51
N LEU A 214 6.27 -26.21 -6.44
CA LEU A 214 6.08 -25.67 -5.09
C LEU A 214 7.39 -25.17 -4.47
N HIS A 215 8.54 -25.72 -4.85
CA HIS A 215 9.84 -25.34 -4.29
C HIS A 215 10.36 -24.02 -4.89
N MET A 216 10.18 -23.81 -6.20
CA MET A 216 10.44 -22.50 -6.83
C MET A 216 9.42 -21.43 -6.40
N LEU A 217 8.14 -21.79 -6.34
CA LEU A 217 7.06 -20.85 -6.04
C LEU A 217 6.98 -20.49 -4.54
N GLY A 218 7.37 -21.41 -3.66
CA GLY A 218 7.44 -21.23 -2.21
C GLY A 218 8.66 -20.43 -1.74
N GLN A 219 9.80 -20.53 -2.42
CA GLN A 219 11.00 -19.73 -2.10
C GLN A 219 10.87 -18.26 -2.54
N ASP A 220 10.08 -17.95 -3.57
CA ASP A 220 10.09 -16.62 -4.23
C ASP A 220 8.92 -15.67 -3.89
N GLY A 221 8.07 -16.01 -2.92
CA GLY A 221 7.15 -15.06 -2.30
C GLY A 221 5.67 -15.15 -2.72
N VAL A 222 5.23 -16.28 -3.26
CA VAL A 222 3.80 -16.54 -3.50
C VAL A 222 3.00 -16.70 -2.22
N ILE A 223 3.58 -17.25 -1.15
CA ILE A 223 2.92 -17.31 0.16
C ILE A 223 2.56 -15.90 0.65
N PHE A 224 3.48 -14.95 0.53
CA PHE A 224 3.22 -13.55 0.89
C PHE A 224 2.13 -12.92 0.03
N PHE A 225 2.12 -13.23 -1.27
CA PHE A 225 1.06 -12.78 -2.16
C PHE A 225 -0.32 -13.34 -1.74
N LEU A 226 -0.41 -14.65 -1.50
CA LEU A 226 -1.65 -15.31 -1.08
C LEU A 226 -2.17 -14.78 0.25
N VAL A 227 -1.31 -14.65 1.27
CA VAL A 227 -1.71 -14.08 2.57
C VAL A 227 -2.25 -12.68 2.40
N ARG A 228 -1.59 -11.84 1.58
CA ARG A 228 -2.03 -10.47 1.32
C ARG A 228 -3.38 -10.41 0.60
N SER A 229 -3.59 -11.26 -0.42
CA SER A 229 -4.86 -11.34 -1.14
C SER A 229 -5.99 -11.82 -0.23
N ILE A 230 -5.76 -12.83 0.62
CA ILE A 230 -6.73 -13.31 1.61
C ILE A 230 -7.12 -12.18 2.57
N LEU A 231 -6.14 -11.46 3.11
CA LEU A 231 -6.39 -10.34 4.02
C LEU A 231 -7.25 -9.24 3.35
N ARG A 232 -7.00 -8.94 2.08
CA ARG A 232 -7.79 -7.95 1.33
C ARG A 232 -9.20 -8.42 1.03
N VAL A 233 -9.39 -9.68 0.64
CA VAL A 233 -10.73 -10.27 0.47
C VAL A 233 -11.49 -10.21 1.78
N PHE A 234 -10.87 -10.62 2.88
CA PHE A 234 -11.45 -10.51 4.22
C PHE A 234 -11.84 -9.07 4.55
N ASN A 235 -10.98 -8.08 4.26
CA ASN A 235 -11.30 -6.69 4.55
C ASN A 235 -12.38 -6.09 3.64
N LEU A 236 -12.48 -6.51 2.38
CA LEU A 236 -13.60 -6.12 1.52
C LEU A 236 -14.91 -6.68 2.07
N ILE A 237 -14.94 -7.97 2.42
CA ILE A 237 -16.11 -8.61 3.05
C ILE A 237 -16.47 -7.90 4.35
N ALA A 238 -15.48 -7.63 5.21
CA ALA A 238 -15.66 -6.90 6.45
C ALA A 238 -16.24 -5.50 6.20
N THR A 239 -15.73 -4.78 5.20
CA THR A 239 -16.23 -3.44 4.82
C THR A 239 -17.69 -3.48 4.38
N ILE A 240 -18.13 -4.55 3.72
CA ILE A 240 -19.51 -4.74 3.26
C ILE A 240 -20.41 -5.14 4.44
N ALA A 241 -20.02 -6.19 5.18
CA ALA A 241 -20.87 -6.88 6.13
C ALA A 241 -20.83 -6.31 7.56
N LEU A 242 -19.72 -5.69 7.99
CA LEU A 242 -19.58 -5.18 9.35
C LEU A 242 -20.20 -3.79 9.54
N PRO A 243 -20.64 -3.47 10.78
CA PRO A 243 -21.16 -2.16 11.14
C PRO A 243 -20.10 -1.06 11.03
N THR A 244 -20.56 0.20 10.96
CA THR A 244 -19.74 1.41 10.78
C THR A 244 -18.54 1.48 11.74
N SER A 245 -18.73 1.08 13.00
CA SER A 245 -17.69 1.10 14.03
C SER A 245 -16.50 0.15 13.78
N LEU A 246 -16.68 -0.88 12.94
CA LEU A 246 -15.66 -1.89 12.62
C LEU A 246 -15.11 -1.74 11.19
N THR A 247 -15.54 -0.72 10.45
CA THR A 247 -15.20 -0.51 9.02
C THR A 247 -13.69 -0.60 8.74
N PHE A 248 -12.86 -0.10 9.65
CA PHE A 248 -11.41 -0.02 9.45
C PHE A 248 -10.59 -1.12 10.14
N ILE A 249 -11.24 -2.13 10.75
CA ILE A 249 -10.55 -3.15 11.55
C ILE A 249 -9.43 -3.89 10.78
N GLY A 250 -9.67 -4.25 9.52
CA GLY A 250 -8.67 -4.96 8.71
C GLY A 250 -7.65 -4.03 8.05
N SER A 251 -7.91 -2.72 8.02
CA SER A 251 -7.07 -1.78 7.28
C SER A 251 -5.68 -1.65 7.90
N SER A 252 -5.58 -1.56 9.23
CA SER A 252 -4.33 -1.49 9.99
C SER A 252 -3.51 -2.77 9.81
N VAL A 253 -4.17 -3.94 9.84
CA VAL A 253 -3.53 -5.25 9.66
C VAL A 253 -2.96 -5.40 8.25
N ILE A 254 -3.75 -5.07 7.23
CA ILE A 254 -3.29 -5.13 5.83
C ILE A 254 -2.12 -4.19 5.61
N TRP A 255 -2.20 -2.97 6.15
CA TRP A 255 -1.17 -1.97 5.94
C TRP A 255 0.14 -2.37 6.64
N ALA A 256 0.08 -2.81 7.91
CA ALA A 256 1.24 -3.35 8.60
C ALA A 256 1.84 -4.54 7.86
N ALA A 257 1.02 -5.53 7.47
CA ALA A 257 1.46 -6.71 6.73
C ALA A 257 2.13 -6.34 5.40
N ASN A 258 1.58 -5.39 4.65
CA ASN A 258 2.16 -4.88 3.40
C ASN A 258 3.55 -4.30 3.64
N THR A 259 3.70 -3.42 4.63
CA THR A 259 4.97 -2.75 4.92
C THR A 259 6.03 -3.72 5.46
N ILE A 260 5.64 -4.65 6.32
CA ILE A 260 6.53 -5.72 6.83
C ILE A 260 7.02 -6.61 5.68
N THR A 261 6.09 -7.10 4.87
CA THR A 261 6.41 -7.98 3.73
C THR A 261 7.34 -7.29 2.75
N LEU A 262 7.05 -6.01 2.47
CA LEU A 262 7.87 -5.19 1.60
C LEU A 262 9.30 -5.03 2.15
N GLY A 263 9.44 -4.68 3.43
CA GLY A 263 10.76 -4.57 4.08
C GLY A 263 11.55 -5.87 4.00
N ARG A 264 10.93 -6.98 4.40
CA ARG A 264 11.58 -8.31 4.36
C ARG A 264 12.01 -8.70 2.96
N LEU A 265 11.16 -8.41 1.97
CA LEU A 265 11.47 -8.70 0.58
C LEU A 265 12.70 -7.92 0.12
N ILE A 266 12.71 -6.60 0.28
CA ILE A 266 13.85 -5.77 -0.15
C ILE A 266 15.13 -6.19 0.57
N MET A 267 15.06 -6.43 1.87
CA MET A 267 16.21 -6.85 2.67
C MET A 267 16.77 -8.20 2.24
N HIS A 268 15.91 -9.17 1.89
CA HIS A 268 16.31 -10.47 1.36
C HIS A 268 17.04 -10.32 0.02
N TRP A 269 16.51 -9.49 -0.88
CA TRP A 269 17.11 -9.24 -2.20
C TRP A 269 18.49 -8.59 -2.08
N GLN A 270 18.63 -7.61 -1.18
CA GLN A 270 19.92 -6.99 -0.90
C GLN A 270 20.91 -8.00 -0.32
N ALA A 271 20.48 -8.89 0.60
CA ALA A 271 21.32 -9.96 1.13
C ALA A 271 21.89 -10.86 0.01
N ALA A 272 21.02 -11.26 -0.92
CA ALA A 272 21.39 -12.14 -2.02
C ALA A 272 22.39 -11.48 -2.97
N LEU A 273 22.21 -10.19 -3.27
CA LEU A 273 23.17 -9.42 -4.06
C LEU A 273 24.54 -9.33 -3.37
N ASP A 274 24.55 -9.11 -2.06
CA ASP A 274 25.79 -8.99 -1.28
C ASP A 274 26.55 -10.32 -1.25
N ALA A 275 25.84 -11.45 -1.11
CA ALA A 275 26.43 -12.79 -1.18
C ALA A 275 27.03 -13.08 -2.56
N GLN A 276 26.34 -12.70 -3.65
CA GLN A 276 26.86 -12.89 -5.02
C GLN A 276 28.13 -12.06 -5.28
N VAL A 277 28.23 -10.87 -4.69
CA VAL A 277 29.44 -10.04 -4.73
C VAL A 277 30.56 -10.69 -3.93
N ALA A 278 30.28 -11.15 -2.71
CA ALA A 278 31.29 -11.80 -1.84
C ALA A 278 31.89 -13.07 -2.47
N HIS A 279 31.09 -13.84 -3.19
CA HIS A 279 31.56 -15.03 -3.92
C HIS A 279 32.29 -14.72 -5.25
N GLY A 280 32.53 -13.45 -5.58
CA GLY A 280 33.29 -13.07 -6.77
C GLY A 280 32.56 -13.32 -8.10
N ILE A 281 31.28 -13.69 -8.06
CA ILE A 281 30.44 -13.91 -9.26
C ILE A 281 30.15 -12.58 -9.97
N LEU A 282 30.18 -11.47 -9.24
CA LEU A 282 30.07 -10.10 -9.75
C LEU A 282 31.36 -9.33 -9.41
N GLY A 283 32.28 -9.23 -10.37
CA GLY A 283 33.57 -8.56 -10.19
C GLY A 283 33.43 -7.05 -9.85
N GLY A 284 34.31 -6.56 -8.98
CA GLY A 284 34.23 -5.24 -8.30
C GLY A 284 34.13 -3.98 -9.17
N ARG A 285 34.37 -4.04 -10.49
CA ARG A 285 34.15 -2.91 -11.42
C ARG A 285 32.82 -2.99 -12.19
N GLY A 286 32.15 -4.14 -12.18
CA GLY A 286 30.80 -4.31 -12.72
C GLY A 286 29.71 -3.90 -11.74
N ILE A 287 30.04 -3.62 -10.48
CA ILE A 287 29.08 -3.34 -9.40
C ILE A 287 28.47 -1.95 -9.56
N GLU A 288 29.27 -0.91 -9.79
CA GLU A 288 28.77 0.45 -9.98
C GLU A 288 28.00 0.53 -11.29
N HIS A 289 28.59 0.02 -12.38
CA HIS A 289 27.94 0.05 -13.68
C HIS A 289 26.69 -0.85 -13.77
N ARG A 290 26.62 -2.03 -13.13
CA ARG A 290 25.47 -2.95 -13.24
C ARG A 290 24.40 -2.75 -12.17
N SER A 291 24.74 -2.28 -10.97
CA SER A 291 23.73 -1.74 -10.05
C SER A 291 23.13 -0.47 -10.65
N GLU A 292 23.93 0.39 -11.27
CA GLU A 292 23.45 1.46 -12.13
C GLU A 292 22.71 0.92 -13.35
N HIS A 293 23.07 -0.17 -14.03
CA HIS A 293 22.27 -0.69 -15.17
C HIS A 293 20.99 -1.42 -14.75
N LEU A 294 20.89 -1.96 -13.53
CA LEU A 294 19.65 -2.56 -13.01
C LEU A 294 18.74 -1.50 -12.37
N GLN A 295 19.30 -0.53 -11.65
CA GLN A 295 18.58 0.67 -11.20
C GLN A 295 18.31 1.65 -12.34
N GLN A 296 19.14 1.73 -13.37
CA GLN A 296 18.85 2.42 -14.64
C GLN A 296 17.96 1.54 -15.52
N ALA A 297 18.00 0.22 -15.55
CA ALA A 297 16.93 -0.54 -16.22
C ALA A 297 15.58 -0.29 -15.53
N TYR A 298 15.61 -0.03 -14.22
CA TYR A 298 14.47 0.45 -13.45
C TYR A 298 14.13 1.92 -13.75
N GLU A 299 15.11 2.83 -13.83
CA GLU A 299 14.93 4.29 -14.02
C GLU A 299 14.87 4.76 -15.49
N LEU A 300 15.67 4.23 -16.42
CA LEU A 300 15.50 4.38 -17.89
C LEU A 300 14.12 3.89 -18.34
N LYS A 301 13.52 2.86 -17.73
CA LYS A 301 12.13 2.49 -18.08
C LYS A 301 11.14 3.56 -17.61
N THR A 302 11.34 4.17 -16.44
CA THR A 302 10.52 5.31 -15.96
C THR A 302 10.77 6.58 -16.79
N VAL A 303 11.99 6.80 -17.29
CA VAL A 303 12.36 7.95 -18.14
C VAL A 303 11.91 7.76 -19.60
N VAL A 304 11.90 6.53 -20.14
CA VAL A 304 11.34 6.22 -21.47
C VAL A 304 9.82 6.40 -21.46
N VAL A 305 9.13 6.01 -20.38
CA VAL A 305 7.70 6.35 -20.20
C VAL A 305 7.51 7.87 -20.12
N LYS A 306 8.41 8.61 -19.46
CA LYS A 306 8.38 10.08 -19.44
C LYS A 306 8.63 10.71 -20.83
N ARG A 307 9.51 10.13 -21.66
CA ARG A 307 9.81 10.60 -23.03
C ARG A 307 8.72 10.24 -24.05
N GLU A 308 8.05 9.10 -23.92
CA GLU A 308 6.89 8.75 -24.76
C GLU A 308 5.65 9.55 -24.40
N VAL A 309 5.40 9.83 -23.11
CA VAL A 309 4.30 10.72 -22.69
C VAL A 309 4.54 12.15 -23.19
N ILE A 310 5.76 12.70 -23.10
CA ILE A 310 6.08 14.03 -23.65
C ILE A 310 5.96 14.05 -25.19
N LYS A 311 6.32 12.96 -25.89
CA LYS A 311 6.12 12.86 -27.34
C LYS A 311 4.65 12.72 -27.73
N HIS A 312 3.80 12.06 -26.94
CA HIS A 312 2.37 11.98 -27.23
C HIS A 312 1.59 13.24 -26.89
N THR A 313 1.99 14.01 -25.86
CA THR A 313 1.40 15.35 -25.61
C THR A 313 1.83 16.37 -26.67
N SER A 314 2.99 16.19 -27.31
CA SER A 314 3.44 17.02 -28.44
C SER A 314 2.76 16.69 -29.78
N VAL A 315 2.07 15.54 -29.90
CA VAL A 315 1.44 15.09 -31.16
C VAL A 315 -0.06 15.40 -31.19
N TYR A 316 -0.67 15.82 -30.07
CA TYR A 316 -2.11 16.12 -29.98
C TYR A 316 -2.46 17.55 -29.52
N GLY A 317 -1.56 18.51 -29.70
CA GLY A 317 -1.88 19.89 -29.36
C GLY A 317 -0.95 20.89 -30.00
N THR A 318 -1.13 21.12 -31.30
CA THR A 318 -1.17 22.46 -31.95
C THR A 318 -1.28 22.31 -33.46
N GLU A 319 -2.49 22.14 -33.97
CA GLU A 319 -2.83 22.65 -35.31
C GLU A 319 -4.05 23.58 -35.18
N ALA A 320 -3.93 24.71 -35.88
CA ALA A 320 -4.92 25.77 -36.13
C ALA A 320 -4.95 26.96 -35.13
N VAL A 321 -4.08 27.95 -35.35
CA VAL A 321 -4.54 29.26 -35.87
C VAL A 321 -3.55 29.72 -36.95
N SER A 322 -4.08 29.83 -38.15
CA SER A 322 -3.44 30.30 -39.38
C SER A 322 -3.07 31.77 -39.34
N ASP A 323 -2.01 32.10 -40.08
CA ASP A 323 -1.76 33.28 -40.91
C ASP A 323 -2.65 34.53 -40.73
N VAL A 324 -2.01 35.72 -40.73
CA VAL A 324 -2.20 36.76 -41.76
C VAL A 324 -1.21 37.92 -41.56
N VAL A 325 -0.27 37.98 -42.51
CA VAL A 325 0.15 39.14 -43.32
C VAL A 325 0.88 40.33 -42.68
N VAL A 326 2.05 40.58 -43.28
CA VAL A 326 2.80 41.83 -43.30
C VAL A 326 1.98 42.97 -43.92
N ARG A 327 1.89 44.09 -43.19
CA ARG A 327 1.23 45.39 -43.47
C ARG A 327 -0.27 45.46 -43.25
#